data_AF-A0A165FWR3-F1
#
_entry.id   AF-A0A165FWR3-F1
#
_cell.length_a   1.000
_cell.length_b   1.000
_cell.length_c   1.000
_cell.angle_alpha   90.00
_cell.angle_beta   90.00
_cell.angle_gamma   90.00
#
_symmetry.space_group_name_H-M   'P 1'
#
loop_
_entity.id
_entity.type
_entity.pdbx_description
1 polymer ?
#
loop_
_entity_poly.entity_id
_entity_poly.type
_entity_poly.pdbx_seq_one_letter_code
_entity_poly.pdbx_strand_id
1 'polypeptide(L)'
;MSRLEWSVHVVSKEHELGQSYTVLFFLGAVPESIEDWRSSDSLLGLHVSHTRTGDVPEEHDHQIESFIPLQRALKRKSGLPALTSDLVVPYLRNSLRWRVQKSDGDVVDNAKLTSLKVVIFSMSDEQKQKGEKTEYSL
;
A
#
# COMPACT_ATOMS: atom_id res chain seq x y z
N MET A 1 20.58 16.90 -10.58
CA MET A 1 19.19 16.74 -10.09
C MET A 1 19.05 15.31 -9.61
N SER A 2 18.94 15.10 -8.30
CA SER A 2 18.76 13.76 -7.74
C SER A 2 17.36 13.25 -8.04
N ARG A 3 17.27 11.95 -8.35
CA ARG A 3 16.03 11.29 -8.76
C ARG A 3 15.34 10.76 -7.51
N LEU A 4 14.07 11.13 -7.31
CA LEU A 4 13.27 10.58 -6.23
C LEU A 4 12.81 9.15 -6.57
N GLU A 5 12.98 8.24 -5.62
CA GLU A 5 12.36 6.93 -5.57
C GLU A 5 11.12 7.00 -4.67
N TRP A 6 9.99 6.50 -5.17
CA TRP A 6 8.71 6.57 -4.49
C TRP A 6 8.23 5.18 -4.07
N SER A 7 7.71 5.07 -2.85
CA SER A 7 7.12 3.85 -2.30
C SER A 7 5.90 4.14 -1.43
N VAL A 8 4.97 3.18 -1.37
CA VAL A 8 3.95 3.12 -0.32
C VAL A 8 4.50 2.28 0.82
N HIS A 9 4.53 2.81 2.03
CA HIS A 9 4.73 2.04 3.25
C HIS A 9 3.36 1.76 3.86
N VAL A 10 3.13 0.50 4.15
CA VAL A 10 1.87 0.00 4.67
C VAL A 10 2.16 -0.66 5.99
N VAL A 11 1.41 -0.27 7.01
CA VAL A 11 1.47 -0.89 8.35
C VAL A 11 0.07 -1.29 8.73
N SER A 12 -0.11 -2.49 9.26
CA SER A 12 -1.37 -2.91 9.90
C SER A 12 -1.11 -3.96 10.98
N LYS A 13 -2.13 -4.25 11.79
CA LYS A 13 -2.12 -5.28 12.82
C LYS A 13 -2.45 -6.64 12.23
N GLU A 14 -1.57 -7.61 12.41
CA GLU A 14 -1.66 -8.94 11.82
C GLU A 14 -3.03 -9.62 12.07
N HIS A 15 -3.61 -9.47 13.27
CA HIS A 15 -4.80 -10.20 13.67
C HIS A 15 -6.09 -9.36 13.70
N GLU A 16 -6.09 -8.13 13.17
CA GLU A 16 -7.23 -7.20 13.32
C GLU A 16 -8.56 -7.73 12.75
N LEU A 17 -8.50 -8.56 11.70
CA LEU A 17 -9.69 -9.16 11.09
C LEU A 17 -9.99 -10.57 11.58
N GLY A 18 -9.32 -11.04 12.62
CA GLY A 18 -9.50 -12.38 13.23
C GLY A 18 -9.08 -13.56 12.34
N GLN A 19 -8.60 -13.29 11.13
CA GLN A 19 -8.08 -14.27 10.18
C GLN A 19 -7.12 -13.59 9.20
N SER A 20 -6.48 -14.39 8.35
CA SER A 20 -5.58 -13.88 7.31
C SER A 20 -6.33 -12.99 6.33
N TYR A 21 -5.67 -11.92 5.91
CA TYR A 21 -6.24 -10.97 4.96
C TYR A 21 -5.16 -10.41 4.04
N THR A 22 -5.60 -9.88 2.90
CA THR A 22 -4.76 -9.21 1.92
C THR A 22 -5.34 -7.83 1.65
N VAL A 23 -4.49 -6.81 1.74
CA VAL A 23 -4.78 -5.47 1.23
C VAL A 23 -4.17 -5.36 -0.17
N LEU A 24 -5.03 -5.19 -1.17
CA LEU A 24 -4.64 -5.03 -2.57
C LEU A 24 -4.59 -3.53 -2.89
N PHE A 25 -3.43 -3.04 -3.31
CA PHE A 25 -3.23 -1.64 -3.69
C PHE A 25 -3.31 -1.47 -5.20
N PHE A 26 -4.02 -0.45 -5.65
CA PHE A 26 -4.26 -0.13 -7.05
C PHE A 26 -3.88 1.31 -7.37
N LEU A 27 -3.37 1.52 -8.58
CA LEU A 27 -3.14 2.84 -9.15
C LEU A 27 -4.08 3.06 -10.34
N GLY A 28 -5.12 3.85 -10.12
CA GLY A 28 -6.20 4.11 -11.07
C GLY A 28 -7.46 3.32 -10.75
N ALA A 29 -8.19 2.91 -11.79
CA ALA A 29 -9.46 2.19 -11.66
C ALA A 29 -9.28 0.82 -10.98
N VAL A 30 -10.20 0.47 -10.08
CA VAL A 30 -10.28 -0.86 -9.48
C VAL A 30 -11.34 -1.65 -10.25
N PRO A 31 -11.06 -2.87 -10.75
CA PRO A 31 -12.09 -3.68 -11.38
C PRO A 31 -13.26 -3.94 -10.44
N GLU A 32 -14.47 -4.06 -10.99
CA GLU A 32 -15.67 -4.36 -10.20
C GLU A 32 -15.67 -5.82 -9.73
N SER A 33 -15.29 -6.74 -10.62
CA SER A 33 -15.18 -8.17 -10.32
C SER A 33 -13.99 -8.46 -9.42
N ILE A 34 -14.24 -9.15 -8.31
CA ILE A 34 -13.20 -9.55 -7.34
C ILE A 34 -12.15 -10.47 -7.97
N GLU A 35 -12.58 -11.36 -8.87
CA GLU A 35 -11.73 -12.33 -9.55
C GLU A 35 -10.63 -11.67 -10.40
N ASP A 36 -10.93 -10.47 -10.93
CA ASP A 36 -10.02 -9.71 -11.79
C ASP A 36 -9.02 -8.85 -11.02
N TRP A 37 -9.16 -8.72 -9.70
CA TRP A 37 -8.31 -7.84 -8.91
C TRP A 37 -6.83 -8.21 -8.97
N ARG A 38 -6.53 -9.52 -8.93
CA ARG A 38 -5.14 -10.02 -8.93
C ARG A 38 -4.45 -9.96 -10.30
N SER A 39 -5.23 -9.98 -11.37
CA SER A 39 -4.75 -9.88 -12.75
C SER A 39 -4.81 -8.45 -13.31
N SER A 40 -5.42 -7.52 -12.56
CA SER A 40 -5.61 -6.15 -13.00
C SER A 40 -4.30 -5.43 -13.30
N ASP A 41 -4.25 -4.75 -14.44
CA ASP A 41 -3.15 -3.85 -14.78
C ASP A 41 -2.96 -2.74 -13.75
N SER A 42 -4.02 -2.32 -13.05
CA SER A 42 -3.97 -1.29 -12.01
C SER A 42 -3.40 -1.79 -10.69
N LEU A 43 -3.22 -3.10 -10.50
CA LEU A 43 -2.64 -3.65 -9.27
C LEU A 43 -1.17 -3.18 -9.13
N LEU A 44 -0.87 -2.57 -7.99
CA LEU A 44 0.47 -2.13 -7.61
C LEU A 44 1.22 -3.18 -6.80
N GLY A 45 0.52 -3.82 -5.88
CA GLY A 45 1.13 -4.71 -4.91
C GLY A 45 0.16 -5.12 -3.82
N LEU A 46 0.63 -6.01 -2.96
CA LEU A 46 -0.13 -6.65 -1.90
C LEU A 46 0.55 -6.39 -0.56
N HIS A 47 -0.25 -6.20 0.47
CA HIS A 47 0.15 -6.30 1.86
C HIS A 47 -0.64 -7.45 2.49
N VAL A 48 0.07 -8.49 2.94
CA VAL A 48 -0.54 -9.76 3.33
C VAL A 48 -0.30 -10.00 4.81
N SER A 49 -1.38 -10.26 5.54
CA SER A 49 -1.33 -10.81 6.89
C SER A 49 -1.55 -12.31 6.85
N HIS A 50 -0.68 -13.05 7.51
CA HIS A 50 -0.76 -14.51 7.67
C HIS A 50 -0.93 -14.86 9.14
N THR A 51 -2.18 -14.86 9.60
CA THR A 51 -2.49 -15.27 10.97
C THR A 51 -2.17 -16.75 11.17
N ARG A 52 -1.40 -17.11 12.21
CA ARG A 52 -1.34 -18.51 12.67
C ARG A 52 -2.70 -18.91 13.23
N THR A 53 -3.16 -20.12 12.93
CA THR A 53 -4.38 -20.67 13.53
C THR A 53 -4.22 -20.77 15.05
N GLY A 54 -5.09 -20.09 15.81
CA GLY A 54 -5.16 -20.13 17.27
C GLY A 54 -5.67 -18.80 17.86
N ASP A 55 -6.20 -18.83 19.08
CA ASP A 55 -6.53 -17.60 19.81
C ASP A 55 -5.21 -16.89 20.17
N VAL A 56 -4.86 -15.85 19.42
CA VAL A 56 -3.73 -14.98 19.76
C VAL A 56 -4.25 -13.89 20.70
N PRO A 57 -3.78 -13.82 21.95
CA PRO A 57 -4.14 -12.72 22.85
C PRO A 57 -3.79 -11.36 22.23
N GLU A 58 -4.61 -10.33 22.43
CA GLU A 58 -4.37 -8.98 21.86
C GLU A 58 -2.99 -8.40 22.21
N GLU A 59 -2.41 -8.80 23.35
CA GLU A 59 -1.06 -8.42 23.80
C GLU A 59 0.08 -8.97 22.91
N HIS A 60 -0.24 -9.91 22.01
CA HIS A 60 0.66 -10.50 21.03
C HIS A 60 0.30 -10.12 19.59
N ASP A 61 -0.52 -9.09 19.39
CA ASP A 61 -0.88 -8.62 18.05
C ASP A 61 0.27 -7.78 17.45
N HIS A 62 1.01 -8.38 16.52
CA HIS A 62 2.19 -7.78 15.90
C HIS A 62 1.77 -6.82 14.79
N GLN A 63 2.54 -5.73 14.65
CA GLN A 63 2.46 -4.91 13.45
C GLN A 63 3.23 -5.59 12.32
N ILE A 64 2.59 -5.66 11.15
CA ILE A 64 3.21 -6.09 9.92
C ILE A 64 3.41 -4.89 9.02
N GLU A 65 4.52 -4.90 8.28
CA GLU A 65 4.88 -3.80 7.40
C GLU A 65 5.18 -4.28 5.98
N SER A 66 4.92 -3.43 5.00
CA SER A 66 5.29 -3.68 3.61
C SER A 66 5.64 -2.40 2.88
N PHE A 67 6.57 -2.50 1.93
CA PHE A 67 6.96 -1.40 1.05
C PHE A 67 6.64 -1.75 -0.39
N ILE A 68 5.74 -1.00 -1.02
CA ILE A 68 5.30 -1.20 -2.40
C ILE A 68 5.97 -0.14 -3.29
N PRO A 69 6.94 -0.50 -4.14
CA PRO A 69 7.62 0.44 -5.02
C PRO A 69 6.67 1.04 -6.07
N LEU A 70 6.62 2.36 -6.16
CA LEU A 70 5.73 3.08 -7.07
C LEU A 70 6.39 3.47 -8.39
N GLN A 71 7.73 3.44 -8.44
CA GLN A 71 8.50 4.05 -9.53
C GLN A 71 8.09 3.54 -10.93
N ARG A 72 7.94 2.22 -11.08
CA ARG A 72 7.55 1.63 -12.38
C ARG A 72 6.10 1.95 -12.74
N ALA A 73 5.22 2.07 -11.76
CA ALA A 73 3.79 2.34 -11.98
C ALA A 73 3.55 3.82 -12.30
N LEU A 74 4.16 4.74 -11.54
CA LEU A 74 4.11 6.18 -11.80
C LEU A 74 4.57 6.49 -13.23
N LYS A 75 5.73 5.97 -13.65
CA LYS A 75 6.24 6.18 -15.02
C LYS A 75 5.30 5.70 -16.12
N ARG A 76 4.55 4.62 -15.90
CA ARG A 76 3.66 4.05 -16.93
C ARG A 76 2.28 4.68 -16.94
N LYS A 77 1.80 5.15 -15.78
CA LYS A 77 0.37 5.44 -15.58
C LYS A 77 0.05 6.88 -15.24
N SER A 78 0.99 7.63 -14.66
CA SER A 78 0.65 8.94 -14.10
C SER A 78 0.51 10.04 -15.14
N GLY A 79 1.18 9.90 -16.29
CA GLY A 79 1.26 10.96 -17.30
C GLY A 79 1.98 12.23 -16.79
N LEU A 80 2.59 12.18 -15.61
CA LEU A 80 3.24 13.34 -15.00
C LEU A 80 4.52 13.70 -15.75
N PRO A 81 4.80 14.99 -15.98
CA PRO A 81 6.03 15.43 -16.65
C PRO A 81 7.28 15.18 -15.79
N ALA A 82 7.11 15.10 -14.47
CA ALA A 82 8.18 14.81 -13.52
C ALA A 82 7.62 14.08 -12.28
N LEU A 83 8.51 13.39 -11.56
CA LEU A 83 8.17 12.69 -10.31
C LEU A 83 8.59 13.51 -9.08
N THR A 84 8.23 14.78 -9.08
CA THR A 84 8.41 15.71 -7.94
C THR A 84 7.25 15.59 -6.97
N SER A 85 7.48 15.98 -5.70
CA SER A 85 6.49 15.78 -4.64
C SER A 85 5.19 16.55 -4.83
N ASP A 86 5.28 17.76 -5.36
CA ASP A 86 4.14 18.64 -5.70
C ASP A 86 3.22 18.05 -6.77
N LEU A 87 3.73 17.14 -7.61
CA LEU A 87 2.94 16.45 -8.64
C LEU A 87 2.51 15.04 -8.21
N VAL A 88 3.42 14.28 -7.60
CA VAL A 88 3.19 12.88 -7.23
C VAL A 88 2.20 12.76 -6.08
N VAL A 89 2.33 13.58 -5.04
CA VAL A 89 1.47 13.47 -3.85
C VAL A 89 0.00 13.73 -4.19
N PRO A 90 -0.39 14.81 -4.89
CA PRO A 90 -1.78 15.01 -5.31
C PRO A 90 -2.29 13.89 -6.23
N TYR A 91 -1.45 13.42 -7.15
CA TYR A 91 -1.80 12.31 -8.04
C TYR A 91 -2.12 11.03 -7.26
N LEU A 92 -1.28 10.68 -6.28
CA LEU A 92 -1.48 9.49 -5.44
C LEU A 92 -2.73 9.62 -4.56
N ARG A 93 -3.00 10.78 -3.96
CA ARG A 93 -4.27 11.00 -3.24
C ARG A 93 -5.50 10.72 -4.11
N ASN A 94 -5.44 11.17 -5.37
CA ASN A 94 -6.56 11.02 -6.29
C ASN A 94 -6.65 9.63 -6.93
N SER A 95 -5.54 8.89 -7.06
CA SER A 95 -5.49 7.68 -7.90
C SER A 95 -5.13 6.41 -7.14
N LEU A 96 -4.53 6.52 -5.94
CA LEU A 96 -4.24 5.35 -5.11
C LEU A 96 -5.53 4.88 -4.46
N ARG A 97 -5.85 3.60 -4.64
CA ARG A 97 -7.00 2.93 -4.04
C ARG A 97 -6.55 1.62 -3.46
N TRP A 98 -7.31 1.11 -2.48
CA TRP A 98 -7.09 -0.23 -1.97
C TRP A 98 -8.41 -0.93 -1.66
N ARG A 99 -8.32 -2.26 -1.62
CA ARG A 99 -9.39 -3.17 -1.20
C ARG A 99 -8.82 -4.17 -0.20
N VAL A 100 -9.63 -4.57 0.77
CA VAL A 100 -9.27 -5.60 1.75
C VAL A 100 -10.06 -6.86 1.45
N GLN A 101 -9.38 -7.99 1.35
CA GLN A 101 -9.98 -9.30 1.15
C GLN A 101 -9.46 -10.29 2.20
N LYS A 102 -10.36 -10.97 2.91
CA LYS A 102 -10.01 -12.06 3.83
C LYS A 102 -9.66 -13.34 3.08
N SER A 103 -9.02 -14.30 3.75
CA SER A 103 -8.63 -15.58 3.17
C SER A 103 -9.79 -16.45 2.69
N ASP A 104 -10.98 -16.27 3.28
CA ASP A 104 -12.23 -16.91 2.85
C ASP A 104 -12.83 -16.30 1.54
N GLY A 105 -12.23 -15.22 1.04
CA GLY A 105 -12.65 -14.52 -0.17
C GLY A 105 -13.53 -13.30 0.10
N ASP A 106 -14.01 -13.10 1.33
CA ASP A 106 -14.87 -11.98 1.70
C ASP A 106 -14.15 -10.64 1.54
N VAL A 107 -14.86 -9.69 0.94
CA VAL A 107 -14.40 -8.30 0.84
C VAL A 107 -14.80 -7.55 2.10
N VAL A 108 -13.83 -6.85 2.68
CA VAL A 108 -13.99 -6.07 3.90
C VAL A 108 -13.92 -4.59 3.55
N ASP A 109 -14.84 -3.80 4.11
CA ASP A 109 -14.77 -2.34 4.03
C ASP A 109 -13.44 -1.87 4.65
N ASN A 110 -12.72 -0.99 3.96
CA ASN A 110 -11.46 -0.43 4.43
C ASN A 110 -11.58 0.19 5.83
N ALA A 111 -12.74 0.73 6.20
CA ALA A 111 -13.00 1.31 7.51
C ALA A 111 -12.98 0.29 8.66
N LYS A 112 -13.09 -1.02 8.36
CA LYS A 112 -12.98 -2.09 9.37
C LYS A 112 -11.53 -2.46 9.71
N LEU A 113 -10.56 -2.11 8.85
CA LEU A 113 -9.14 -2.29 9.13
C LEU A 113 -8.56 -0.96 9.65
N THR A 114 -8.93 -0.62 10.88
CA THR A 114 -8.63 0.66 11.53
C THR A 114 -7.15 0.86 11.84
N SER A 115 -6.37 -0.22 11.96
CA SER A 115 -4.92 -0.12 12.17
C SER A 115 -4.14 0.18 10.88
N LEU A 116 -4.80 0.09 9.71
CA LEU A 116 -4.13 0.30 8.42
C LEU A 116 -3.62 1.74 8.31
N LYS A 117 -2.29 1.88 8.28
CA LYS A 117 -1.61 3.12 7.97
C LYS A 117 -0.97 3.00 6.59
N VAL A 118 -1.29 3.94 5.72
CA VAL A 118 -0.74 4.05 4.37
C VAL A 118 0.02 5.36 4.30
N VAL A 119 1.34 5.28 4.17
CA VAL A 119 2.22 6.45 4.13
C VAL A 119 3.02 6.41 2.83
N ILE A 120 3.14 7.56 2.16
CA ILE A 120 3.98 7.68 0.97
C ILE A 120 5.36 8.15 1.37
N PHE A 121 6.38 7.51 0.81
CA PHE A 121 7.76 7.88 1.00
C PHE A 121 8.42 8.26 -0.30
N SER A 122 9.23 9.31 -0.25
CA SER A 122 10.22 9.58 -1.27
C SER A 122 11.61 9.60 -0.68
N MET A 123 12.57 9.03 -1.40
CA MET A 123 13.99 9.10 -1.08
C MET A 123 14.78 9.52 -2.31
N SER A 124 15.72 10.44 -2.15
CA SER A 124 16.75 10.70 -3.15
C SER A 124 17.96 9.77 -2.95
N ASP A 125 18.78 9.58 -3.98
CA ASP A 125 20.03 8.80 -3.87
C ASP A 125 20.97 9.35 -2.78
N GLU A 126 20.95 10.66 -2.54
CA GLU A 126 21.75 11.33 -1.52
C GLU A 126 21.19 11.07 -0.11
N GLN A 127 19.87 11.08 0.04
CA GLN A 127 19.21 10.75 1.31
C GLN A 127 19.37 9.28 1.68
N LYS A 128 19.36 8.38 0.68
CA LYS A 128 19.58 6.94 0.86
C LYS A 128 20.94 6.63 1.49
N GLN A 129 21.98 7.40 1.16
CA GLN A 129 23.31 7.26 1.76
C GLN A 129 23.37 7.74 3.23
N LYS A 130 22.44 8.60 3.64
CA LYS A 130 22.33 9.15 4.99
C LYS A 130 21.25 8.48 5.86
N GLY A 131 20.47 7.56 5.28
CA GLY A 131 19.31 6.95 5.96
C GLY A 131 18.13 7.91 6.17
N GLU A 132 18.07 9.00 5.41
CA GLU A 132 16.99 9.99 5.50
C GLU A 132 15.84 9.63 4.54
N LYS A 133 14.60 9.90 4.94
CA LYS A 133 13.40 9.70 4.10
C LYS A 133 12.41 10.82 4.35
N THR A 134 11.63 11.16 3.32
CA THR A 134 10.52 12.13 3.47
C THR A 134 9.20 11.39 3.41
N GLU A 135 8.38 11.57 4.45
CA GLU A 135 7.07 10.94 4.58
C GLU A 135 5.94 11.91 4.20
N TYR A 136 4.90 11.40 3.57
CA TYR A 136 3.70 12.12 3.19
C TYR A 136 2.46 11.29 3.55
N SER A 137 1.56 11.88 4.33
CA SER A 137 0.26 11.28 4.63
C SER A 137 -0.71 11.52 3.47
N LEU A 138 -1.43 10.46 3.08
CA LEU A 138 -2.48 10.54 2.05
C LEU A 138 -3.82 10.99 2.63
#